data_AF-A0A9N9IS63-F1
#
_entry.id   AF-A0A9N9IS63-F1
#
_cell.length_a   1.000
_cell.length_b   1.000
_cell.length_c   1.000
_cell.angle_alpha   90.00
_cell.angle_beta   90.00
_cell.angle_gamma   90.00
#
_symmetry.space_group_name_H-M   'P 1'
#
loop_
_entity.id
_entity.type
_entity.pdbx_description
1 polymer ?
#
loop_
_entity_poly.entity_id
_entity_poly.type
_entity_poly.pdbx_seq_one_letter_code
_entity_poly.pdbx_strand_id
1 'polypeptide(L)'
;KIQDRIVPYFISGRHQGVSNIYVSQKYTQTPKIIHENISHLALFWGSGSRDDISRVVHQYTDNPKKASKIIDKHLREREFEVFNFTKPVDNPLAIRLGWDAPLALDE
;
A
#
# COMPACT_ATOMS: atom_id res chain seq x y z
N LYS A 1 8.42 -23.17 1.75
CA LYS A 1 8.58 -22.29 0.56
C LYS A 1 9.61 -21.21 0.89
N ILE A 2 10.29 -20.59 -0.09
CA ILE A 2 11.25 -19.49 0.18
C ILE A 2 10.60 -18.36 1.00
N GLN A 3 9.30 -18.09 0.77
CA GLN A 3 8.51 -17.11 1.53
C GLN A 3 8.54 -17.37 3.05
N ASP A 4 8.43 -18.62 3.50
CA ASP A 4 8.42 -18.96 4.93
C ASP A 4 9.75 -18.60 5.62
N ARG A 5 10.85 -18.57 4.86
CA ARG A 5 12.19 -18.20 5.36
C ARG A 5 12.36 -16.69 5.54
N ILE A 6 11.61 -15.87 4.79
CA ILE A 6 11.73 -14.41 4.84
C ILE A 6 10.73 -13.76 5.81
N VAL A 7 9.61 -14.42 6.10
CA VAL A 7 8.56 -13.92 7.00
C VAL A 7 9.08 -13.44 8.35
N PRO A 8 10.00 -14.14 9.05
CA PRO A 8 10.52 -13.68 10.34
C PRO A 8 11.12 -12.27 10.29
N TYR A 9 11.76 -11.88 9.18
CA TYR A 9 12.31 -10.54 9.04
C TYR A 9 11.22 -9.45 9.02
N PHE A 10 10.04 -9.73 8.47
CA PHE A 10 8.93 -8.78 8.47
C PHE A 10 8.30 -8.60 9.85
N ILE A 11 8.35 -9.63 10.70
CA ILE A 11 7.79 -9.59 12.06
C ILE A 11 8.75 -8.93 13.05
N SER A 12 10.02 -9.37 13.07
CA SER A 12 10.97 -8.98 14.12
C SER A 12 12.30 -8.45 13.60
N GLY A 13 12.47 -8.28 12.27
CA GLY A 13 13.73 -7.80 11.68
C GLY A 13 14.17 -6.44 12.21
N ARG A 14 13.23 -5.56 12.58
CA ARG A 14 13.55 -4.24 13.18
C ARG A 14 14.34 -4.37 14.48
N HIS A 15 14.06 -5.38 15.30
CA HIS A 15 14.82 -5.65 16.53
C HIS A 15 16.24 -6.16 16.26
N GLN A 16 16.52 -6.57 15.02
CA GLN A 16 17.81 -7.07 14.56
C GLN A 16 18.53 -6.05 13.66
N GLY A 17 18.02 -4.81 13.55
CA GLY A 17 18.59 -3.79 12.67
C GLY A 17 18.34 -4.05 11.17
N VAL A 18 17.42 -4.94 10.82
CA VAL A 18 17.10 -5.30 9.43
C VAL A 18 15.85 -4.55 8.97
N SER A 19 15.97 -3.87 7.83
CA SER A 19 14.85 -3.27 7.09
C SER A 19 14.55 -4.09 5.83
N ASN A 20 13.25 -4.32 5.55
CA ASN A 20 12.83 -5.15 4.43
C ASN A 20 12.06 -4.35 3.40
N ILE A 21 12.35 -4.62 2.12
CA ILE A 21 11.55 -4.20 0.98
C ILE A 21 11.04 -5.47 0.31
N TYR A 22 9.73 -5.58 0.12
CA TYR A 22 9.10 -6.69 -0.59
C TYR A 22 8.48 -6.19 -1.88
N VAL A 23 8.89 -6.77 -3.00
CA VAL A 23 8.38 -6.42 -4.33
C VAL A 23 7.55 -7.58 -4.86
N SER A 24 6.31 -7.29 -5.26
CA SER A 24 5.38 -8.28 -5.82
C SER A 24 4.64 -7.69 -7.02
N GLN A 25 4.31 -8.54 -7.98
CA GLN A 25 3.47 -8.17 -9.14
C GLN A 25 2.00 -8.06 -8.77
N LYS A 26 1.54 -8.78 -7.75
CA LYS A 26 0.14 -8.79 -7.33
C LYS A 26 0.04 -8.63 -5.83
N TYR A 27 -0.72 -7.63 -5.40
CA TYR A 27 -1.03 -7.42 -3.98
C TYR A 27 -1.64 -8.69 -3.36
N THR A 28 -2.63 -9.30 -4.01
CA THR A 28 -3.32 -10.51 -3.50
C THR A 28 -2.46 -11.76 -3.38
N GLN A 29 -1.31 -11.84 -4.07
CA GLN A 29 -0.41 -12.99 -4.01
C GLN A 29 0.68 -12.83 -2.93
N THR A 30 0.81 -11.65 -2.35
CA THR A 30 1.73 -11.40 -1.25
C THR A 30 1.18 -12.07 0.03
N PRO A 31 2.04 -12.78 0.80
CA PRO A 31 1.65 -13.38 2.06
C PRO A 31 0.99 -12.36 3.01
N LYS A 32 -0.15 -12.73 3.61
CA LYS A 32 -0.94 -11.86 4.51
C LYS A 32 -0.08 -11.23 5.62
N ILE A 33 0.83 -12.01 6.18
CA ILE A 33 1.72 -11.55 7.26
C ILE A 33 2.64 -10.41 6.84
N ILE A 34 3.00 -10.30 5.56
CA ILE A 34 3.77 -9.16 5.05
C ILE A 34 2.87 -7.92 5.02
N HIS A 35 1.64 -8.02 4.51
CA HIS A 35 0.69 -6.89 4.50
C HIS A 35 0.42 -6.32 5.90
N GLU A 36 0.33 -7.18 6.91
CA GLU A 36 0.04 -6.77 8.28
C GLU A 36 1.23 -6.10 8.98
N ASN A 37 2.47 -6.27 8.48
CA ASN A 37 3.69 -5.80 9.14
C ASN A 37 4.47 -4.73 8.34
N ILE A 38 4.03 -4.37 7.14
CA ILE A 38 4.62 -3.26 6.38
C ILE A 38 4.21 -1.91 6.96
N SER A 39 5.14 -0.95 6.93
CA SER A 39 4.88 0.44 7.29
C SER A 39 4.44 1.30 6.11
N HIS A 40 4.85 0.92 4.90
CA HIS A 40 4.58 1.65 3.67
C HIS A 40 4.23 0.66 2.55
N LEU A 41 3.29 1.05 1.70
CA LEU A 41 2.94 0.34 0.47
C LEU A 41 3.06 1.30 -0.70
N ALA A 42 3.95 1.01 -1.65
CA ALA A 42 4.01 1.68 -2.94
C ALA A 42 3.23 0.85 -3.97
N LEU A 43 2.18 1.42 -4.55
CA LEU A 43 1.30 0.75 -5.48
C LEU A 43 1.49 1.29 -6.90
N PHE A 44 1.79 0.41 -7.84
CA PHE A 44 1.92 0.72 -9.26
C PHE A 44 0.72 0.20 -10.05
N TRP A 45 0.49 0.72 -11.25
CA TRP A 45 -0.51 0.18 -12.16
C TRP A 45 -0.28 -1.30 -12.47
N GLY A 46 -1.38 -2.07 -12.53
CA GLY A 46 -1.33 -3.51 -12.80
C GLY A 46 -1.00 -4.37 -11.57
N SER A 47 -0.75 -3.76 -10.40
CA SER A 47 -0.47 -4.46 -9.14
C SER A 47 -1.68 -5.15 -8.49
N GLY A 48 -2.89 -4.92 -9.01
CA GLY A 48 -4.12 -5.47 -8.46
C GLY A 48 -5.34 -5.02 -9.24
N SER A 49 -6.48 -5.62 -8.91
CA SER A 49 -7.80 -5.17 -9.40
C SER A 49 -8.25 -3.92 -8.64
N ARG A 50 -9.28 -3.24 -9.16
CA ARG A 50 -9.91 -2.12 -8.45
C ARG A 50 -10.49 -2.54 -7.09
N ASP A 51 -10.90 -3.80 -6.92
CA ASP A 51 -11.36 -4.33 -5.65
C ASP A 51 -10.23 -4.45 -4.63
N ASP A 52 -9.01 -4.79 -5.10
CA ASP A 52 -7.82 -4.83 -4.24
C ASP A 52 -7.45 -3.43 -3.75
N ILE A 53 -7.49 -2.44 -4.64
CA ILE A 53 -7.31 -1.03 -4.30
C ILE A 53 -8.38 -0.61 -3.26
N SER A 54 -9.64 -0.96 -3.52
CA SER A 54 -10.77 -0.66 -2.62
C SER A 54 -10.55 -1.21 -1.21
N ARG A 55 -9.91 -2.37 -1.06
CA ARG A 55 -9.59 -2.97 0.24
C ARG A 55 -8.50 -2.20 0.98
N VAL A 56 -7.49 -1.71 0.28
CA VAL A 56 -6.41 -0.90 0.88
C VAL A 56 -6.95 0.46 1.35
N VAL A 57 -7.82 1.09 0.54
CA VAL A 57 -8.31 2.45 0.81
C VAL A 57 -9.50 2.48 1.76
N HIS A 58 -10.08 1.32 2.10
CA HIS A 58 -11.29 1.23 2.94
C HIS A 58 -11.15 1.91 4.30
N GLN A 59 -9.95 1.90 4.88
CA GLN A 59 -9.68 2.55 6.16
C GLN A 59 -9.49 4.07 6.06
N TYR A 60 -9.40 4.63 4.85
CA TYR A 60 -9.08 6.05 4.61
C TYR A 60 -10.26 6.89 4.12
N THR A 61 -11.37 6.26 3.76
CA THR A 61 -12.54 6.98 3.28
C THR A 61 -13.81 6.16 3.48
N ASP A 62 -14.92 6.86 3.74
CA ASP A 62 -16.25 6.25 3.78
C ASP A 62 -16.74 5.81 2.38
N ASN A 63 -16.10 6.30 1.32
CA ASN A 63 -16.44 5.96 -0.07
C ASN A 63 -15.26 5.29 -0.82
N PRO A 64 -14.90 4.04 -0.47
CA PRO A 64 -13.76 3.34 -1.07
C PRO A 64 -13.94 3.06 -2.56
N LYS A 65 -15.19 3.02 -3.05
CA LYS A 65 -15.49 2.90 -4.49
C LYS A 65 -15.10 4.15 -5.26
N LYS A 66 -15.33 5.35 -4.70
CA LYS A 66 -14.91 6.62 -5.31
C LYS A 66 -13.38 6.72 -5.29
N ALA A 67 -12.77 6.53 -4.12
CA ALA A 67 -11.31 6.59 -3.96
C ALA A 67 -10.57 5.62 -4.89
N SER A 68 -11.02 4.35 -4.97
CA SER A 68 -10.39 3.37 -5.88
C SER A 68 -10.46 3.76 -7.36
N LYS A 69 -11.43 4.60 -7.76
CA LYS A 69 -11.52 5.12 -9.14
C LYS A 69 -10.47 6.21 -9.39
N ILE A 70 -10.30 7.12 -8.43
CA ILE A 70 -9.31 8.20 -8.49
C ILE A 70 -7.92 7.58 -8.58
N ILE A 71 -7.66 6.61 -7.71
CA ILE A 71 -6.40 5.88 -7.64
C ILE A 71 -6.13 5.09 -8.92
N ASP A 72 -7.10 4.30 -9.40
CA ASP A 72 -6.93 3.55 -10.65
C ASP A 72 -6.66 4.47 -11.85
N LYS A 73 -7.27 5.67 -11.89
CA LYS A 73 -6.98 6.67 -12.92
C LYS A 73 -5.53 7.15 -12.81
N HIS A 74 -5.09 7.55 -11.62
CA HIS A 74 -3.74 8.04 -11.38
C HIS A 74 -2.68 7.00 -11.75
N LEU A 75 -2.87 5.75 -11.32
CA LEU A 75 -1.97 4.65 -11.68
C LEU A 75 -1.88 4.44 -13.20
N ARG A 76 -2.99 4.54 -13.95
CA ARG A 76 -2.99 4.40 -15.43
C ARG A 76 -2.15 5.45 -16.14
N GLU A 77 -1.96 6.61 -15.53
CA GLU A 77 -1.11 7.69 -16.05
C GLU A 77 0.39 7.39 -15.84
N ARG A 78 0.73 6.14 -15.48
CA ARG A 78 2.07 5.60 -15.19
C ARG A 78 2.71 6.18 -13.93
N GLU A 79 1.89 6.69 -13.05
CA GLU A 79 2.30 7.12 -11.72
C GLU A 79 2.15 5.97 -10.69
N PHE A 80 2.65 6.21 -9.48
CA PHE A 80 2.50 5.32 -8.35
C PHE A 80 2.03 6.10 -7.14
N GLU A 81 1.46 5.38 -6.19
CA GLU A 81 0.97 5.96 -4.94
C GLU A 81 1.62 5.31 -3.75
N VAL A 82 1.77 6.07 -2.66
CA VAL A 82 2.34 5.59 -1.42
C VAL A 82 1.32 5.71 -0.30
N PHE A 83 0.97 4.57 0.29
CA PHE A 83 0.23 4.48 1.54
C PHE A 83 1.22 4.42 2.69
N ASN A 84 1.06 5.32 3.66
CA ASN A 84 1.85 5.34 4.88
C ASN A 84 0.97 4.92 6.06
N PHE A 85 1.15 3.67 6.50
CA PHE A 85 0.40 3.08 7.62
C PHE A 85 0.89 3.56 8.99
N THR A 86 1.98 4.34 9.05
CA THR A 86 2.49 4.92 10.31
C THR A 86 1.87 6.27 10.65
N LYS A 87 1.11 6.85 9.72
CA LYS A 87 0.41 8.13 9.93
C LYS A 87 -1.05 7.86 10.31
N PRO A 88 -1.64 8.73 11.14
CA PRO A 88 -3.09 8.77 11.32
C PRO A 88 -3.81 8.88 9.98
N VAL A 89 -5.00 8.29 9.88
CA VAL A 89 -5.79 8.22 8.65
C VAL A 89 -6.14 9.61 8.10
N ASP A 90 -6.41 10.57 8.98
CA ASP A 90 -6.71 11.97 8.71
C ASP A 90 -5.49 12.79 8.30
N ASN A 91 -4.28 12.22 8.34
CA ASN A 91 -3.08 12.90 7.93
C ASN A 91 -3.04 13.05 6.39
N PRO A 92 -2.82 14.26 5.84
CA PRO A 92 -2.74 14.47 4.39
C PRO A 92 -1.65 13.64 3.69
N LEU A 93 -0.61 13.22 4.41
CA LEU A 93 0.49 12.40 3.90
C LEU A 93 0.32 10.91 4.22
N ALA A 94 -0.86 10.48 4.66
CA ALA A 94 -1.21 9.08 4.83
C ALA A 94 -1.38 8.37 3.48
N ILE A 95 -1.87 9.07 2.45
CA ILE A 95 -1.88 8.62 1.06
C ILE A 95 -1.25 9.70 0.19
N ARG A 96 -0.33 9.30 -0.68
CA ARG A 96 0.47 10.22 -1.50
C ARG A 96 0.44 9.83 -2.97
N LEU A 97 0.43 10.85 -3.81
CA LEU A 97 0.86 10.78 -5.19
C LEU A 97 2.39 10.82 -5.20
N GLY A 98 3.02 9.76 -5.70
CA GLY A 98 4.46 9.61 -5.59
C GLY A 98 4.94 9.59 -4.13
N TRP A 99 6.02 10.33 -3.83
CA TRP A 99 6.68 10.27 -2.53
C TRP A 99 6.20 11.33 -1.53
N ASP A 100 5.74 12.48 -2.02
CA ASP A 100 5.66 13.73 -1.27
C ASP A 100 4.38 14.53 -1.48
N ALA A 101 3.64 14.33 -2.57
CA ALA A 101 2.39 15.04 -2.81
C ALA A 101 1.19 14.32 -2.16
N PRO A 102 0.35 15.00 -1.37
CA PRO A 102 -0.85 14.39 -0.79
C PRO A 102 -1.87 14.01 -1.89
N LEU A 103 -2.57 12.88 -1.71
CA LEU A 103 -3.69 12.50 -2.56
C LEU A 103 -5.02 12.92 -1.93
N ALA A 104 -5.78 13.77 -2.60
CA ALA A 104 -7.15 14.09 -2.22
C ALA A 104 -8.12 13.01 -2.74
N LEU A 105 -8.87 12.37 -1.84
CA LEU A 105 -9.84 11.32 -2.18
C LEU A 105 -11.25 11.87 -2.48
N ASP A 106 -11.45 13.18 -2.32
CA ASP A 106 -12.78 13.79 -2.25
C ASP A 106 -13.25 14.50 -3.52
N GLU A 107 -12.44 14.61 -4.57
CA GLU A 107 -12.82 15.23 -5.86
C GLU A 107 -13.77 14.35 -6.69
#